data_AF-A0AB35IKP2-F1
#
_entry.id   AF-A0AB35IKP2-F1
#
_cell.length_a   1.000
_cell.length_b   1.000
_cell.length_c   1.000
_cell.angle_alpha   90.00
_cell.angle_beta   90.00
_cell.angle_gamma   90.00
#
_symmetry.space_group_name_H-M   'P 1'
#
loop_
_entity.id
_entity.type
_entity.pdbx_description
1 polymer ?
#
loop_
_entity_poly.entity_id
_entity_poly.type
_entity_poly.pdbx_seq_one_letter_code
_entity_poly.pdbx_strand_id
1 'polypeptide(L)'
;MIYDKLPIVFLSTLVSEKNGSTNSQIAAYILNHLEEVQNLGIKEIAKECNVAVSSISRFCKEVGLRDFAELKELLLSTDLSFEDHSHATSKQARLHDYSHKVRESIIMVEKSIDMDAVIDLCKDINEYQKVAIFGLLKAGAVAFNLQGDLLMLNKQVYTNISWYIVIDLFNCQLCIPFPFIKFYLEL
;
A
#
# COMPACT_ATOMS: atom_id res chain seq x y z
N MET A 1 9.18 -0.74 -7.14
CA MET A 1 7.96 -0.42 -6.37
C MET A 1 8.31 0.77 -5.49
N ILE A 2 7.51 1.84 -5.46
CA ILE A 2 7.88 3.10 -4.76
C ILE A 2 7.97 2.92 -3.23
N TYR A 3 7.37 1.86 -2.69
CA TYR A 3 7.39 1.57 -1.27
C TYR A 3 7.93 0.17 -1.02
N ASP A 4 8.79 0.04 -0.03
CA ASP A 4 9.15 -1.25 0.53
C ASP A 4 7.96 -1.85 1.29
N LYS A 5 8.01 -3.17 1.53
CA LYS A 5 6.92 -3.93 2.17
C LYS A 5 6.54 -3.37 3.54
N LEU A 6 7.50 -2.82 4.30
CA LEU A 6 7.30 -2.34 5.66
C LEU A 6 6.34 -1.14 5.77
N PRO A 7 6.56 0.00 5.08
CA PRO A 7 5.62 1.12 5.12
C PRO A 7 4.19 0.72 4.78
N ILE A 8 4.03 -0.13 3.75
CA ILE A 8 2.73 -0.62 3.32
C ILE A 8 2.05 -1.38 4.47
N VAL A 9 2.70 -2.43 4.99
CA VAL A 9 2.14 -3.30 6.03
C VAL A 9 1.75 -2.49 7.27
N PHE A 10 2.62 -1.59 7.72
CA PHE A 10 2.47 -0.93 9.01
C PHE A 10 1.45 0.21 8.94
N LEU A 11 1.48 1.03 7.88
CA LEU A 11 0.47 2.06 7.68
C LEU A 11 -0.91 1.44 7.43
N SER A 12 -0.99 0.37 6.65
CA SER A 12 -2.26 -0.35 6.45
C SER A 12 -2.77 -0.98 7.75
N THR A 13 -1.88 -1.47 8.63
CA THR A 13 -2.26 -1.92 9.97
C THR A 13 -2.85 -0.78 10.80
N LEU A 14 -2.20 0.39 10.83
CA LEU A 14 -2.70 1.56 11.56
C LEU A 14 -4.08 2.03 11.08
N VAL A 15 -4.36 1.94 9.78
CA VAL A 15 -5.66 2.34 9.22
C VAL A 15 -6.75 1.29 9.45
N SER A 16 -6.38 0.01 9.50
CA SER A 16 -7.34 -1.10 9.60
C SER A 16 -7.70 -1.46 11.04
N GLU A 17 -6.79 -1.24 11.98
CA GLU A 17 -6.94 -1.59 13.38
C GLU A 17 -7.69 -0.52 14.18
N LYS A 18 -8.37 -0.94 15.25
CA LYS A 18 -8.96 0.00 16.19
C LYS A 18 -7.84 0.80 16.87
N ASN A 19 -7.99 2.13 16.92
CA ASN A 19 -7.09 3.00 17.68
C ASN A 19 -6.87 2.46 19.11
N GLY A 20 -5.61 2.22 19.46
CA GLY A 20 -5.20 1.70 20.76
C GLY A 20 -5.24 0.18 20.87
N SER A 21 -5.54 -0.57 19.81
CA SER A 21 -5.32 -2.03 19.78
C SER A 21 -3.83 -2.34 19.94
N THR A 22 -3.51 -3.54 20.45
CA THR A 22 -2.13 -4.01 20.57
C THR A 22 -1.36 -3.91 19.26
N ASN A 23 -1.98 -4.29 18.13
CA ASN A 23 -1.35 -4.24 16.81
C ASN A 23 -1.09 -2.80 16.36
N SER A 24 -2.04 -1.88 16.60
CA SER A 24 -1.84 -0.46 16.29
C SER A 24 -0.72 0.17 17.14
N GLN A 25 -0.60 -0.21 18.41
CA GLN A 25 0.46 0.27 19.30
C GLN A 25 1.83 -0.21 18.84
N ILE A 26 1.97 -1.50 18.50
CA ILE A 26 3.23 -2.08 18.01
C ILE A 26 3.64 -1.42 16.68
N ALA A 27 2.70 -1.31 15.72
CA ALA A 27 2.98 -0.68 14.43
C ALA A 27 3.39 0.80 14.58
N ALA A 28 2.68 1.56 15.42
CA ALA A 28 3.00 2.97 15.69
C ALA A 28 4.36 3.13 16.36
N TYR A 29 4.67 2.30 17.36
CA TYR A 29 5.96 2.34 18.05
C TYR A 29 7.10 2.10 17.06
N ILE A 30 7.01 1.05 16.24
CA ILE A 30 8.06 0.71 15.28
C ILE A 30 8.24 1.81 14.25
N LEU A 31 7.16 2.37 13.69
CA LEU A 31 7.24 3.46 12.71
C LEU A 31 7.86 4.74 13.30
N ASN A 32 7.64 5.03 14.57
CA ASN A 32 8.19 6.21 15.24
C ASN A 32 9.66 6.03 15.67
N HIS A 33 10.19 4.80 15.67
CA HIS A 33 11.53 4.47 16.19
C HIS A 33 12.30 3.53 15.25
N LEU A 34 12.14 3.69 13.93
CA LEU A 34 12.66 2.75 12.93
C LEU A 34 14.17 2.46 13.08
N GLU A 35 14.98 3.50 13.26
CA GLU A 35 16.44 3.37 13.42
C GLU A 35 16.82 2.63 14.71
N GLU A 36 16.13 2.90 15.81
CA GLU A 36 16.40 2.27 17.11
C GLU A 36 16.00 0.79 17.08
N VAL A 37 14.80 0.51 16.57
CA VAL A 37 14.22 -0.84 16.51
C VAL A 37 15.05 -1.79 15.63
N GLN A 38 15.80 -1.28 14.65
CA GLN A 38 16.78 -2.08 13.88
C GLN A 38 17.85 -2.74 14.76
N ASN A 39 18.11 -2.23 15.97
CA ASN A 39 19.09 -2.80 16.90
C ASN A 39 18.46 -3.57 18.07
N LEU A 40 17.14 -3.44 18.28
CA LEU A 40 16.45 -4.12 19.38
C LEU A 40 16.07 -5.57 19.06
N GLY A 41 16.12 -6.43 20.06
CA GLY A 41 15.54 -7.77 20.04
C GLY A 41 14.06 -7.78 20.41
N ILE A 42 13.39 -8.92 20.19
CA ILE A 42 11.95 -9.08 20.41
C ILE A 42 11.51 -8.75 21.85
N LYS A 43 12.35 -9.07 22.84
CA LYS A 43 12.07 -8.80 24.26
C LYS A 43 12.09 -7.31 24.59
N GLU A 44 13.01 -6.57 23.97
CA GLU A 44 13.14 -5.12 24.16
C GLU A 44 11.96 -4.41 23.51
N ILE A 45 11.64 -4.75 22.25
CA ILE A 45 10.46 -4.18 21.56
C ILE A 45 9.17 -4.48 22.34
N ALA A 46 9.02 -5.70 22.85
CA ALA A 46 7.86 -6.05 23.67
C ALA A 46 7.77 -5.18 24.94
N LYS A 47 8.90 -4.93 25.60
CA LYS A 47 8.97 -4.06 26.78
C LYS A 47 8.61 -2.62 26.44
N GLU A 48 9.18 -2.05 25.39
CA GLU A 48 8.92 -0.66 24.97
C GLU A 48 7.46 -0.45 24.55
N CYS A 49 6.86 -1.47 23.92
CA CYS A 49 5.43 -1.47 23.59
C CYS A 49 4.52 -1.80 24.78
N ASN A 50 5.04 -2.17 25.95
CA ASN A 50 4.28 -2.67 27.11
C ASN A 50 3.39 -3.89 26.79
N VAL A 51 3.92 -4.84 26.01
CA VAL A 51 3.21 -6.07 25.61
C VAL A 51 4.02 -7.32 25.95
N ALA A 52 3.37 -8.48 25.91
CA ALA A 52 4.09 -9.75 26.01
C ALA A 52 4.89 -10.04 24.73
N VAL A 53 5.99 -10.78 24.86
CA VAL A 53 6.78 -11.27 23.70
C VAL A 53 5.92 -12.05 22.71
N SER A 54 4.96 -12.84 23.22
CA SER A 54 3.99 -13.57 22.40
C SER A 54 3.10 -12.64 21.57
N SER A 55 2.83 -11.42 22.04
CA SER A 55 2.09 -10.42 21.27
C SER A 55 2.88 -9.92 20.08
N ILE A 56 4.19 -9.70 20.21
CA ILE A 56 5.05 -9.34 19.07
C ILE A 56 5.12 -10.49 18.04
N SER A 57 5.27 -11.74 18.51
CA SER A 57 5.27 -12.91 17.61
C SER A 57 3.93 -13.07 16.89
N ARG A 58 2.81 -12.83 17.58
CA ARG A 58 1.46 -12.86 16.99
C ARG A 58 1.28 -11.73 15.99
N PHE A 59 1.68 -10.51 16.34
CA PHE A 59 1.64 -9.34 15.47
C PHE A 59 2.34 -9.63 14.13
N CYS A 60 3.57 -10.16 14.15
CA CYS A 60 4.30 -10.49 12.92
C CYS A 60 3.48 -11.38 11.99
N LYS A 61 2.85 -12.43 12.54
CA LYS A 61 2.00 -13.34 11.76
C LYS A 61 0.74 -12.68 11.24
N GLU A 62 0.05 -11.89 12.08
CA GLU A 62 -1.19 -11.21 11.71
C GLU A 62 -0.98 -10.19 10.59
N VAL A 63 0.16 -9.49 10.59
CA VAL A 63 0.47 -8.51 9.53
C VAL A 63 1.06 -9.15 8.26
N GLY A 64 1.13 -10.48 8.19
CA GLY A 64 1.55 -11.23 7.00
C GLY A 64 3.06 -11.50 6.90
N LEU A 65 3.78 -11.48 8.02
CA LEU A 65 5.19 -11.89 8.11
C LEU A 65 5.30 -13.31 8.66
N ARG A 66 6.36 -14.03 8.31
CA ARG A 66 6.61 -15.40 8.80
C ARG A 66 6.88 -15.40 10.30
N ASP A 67 7.75 -14.49 10.75
CA ASP A 67 8.22 -14.40 12.13
C ASP A 67 8.90 -13.04 12.41
N PHE A 68 9.50 -12.92 13.60
CA PHE A 68 10.27 -11.76 14.01
C PHE A 68 11.57 -11.57 13.21
N ALA A 69 12.16 -12.64 12.68
CA ALA A 69 13.37 -12.51 11.87
C ALA A 69 13.06 -11.82 10.53
N GLU A 70 11.94 -12.16 9.88
CA GLU A 70 11.49 -11.43 8.69
C GLU A 70 11.19 -9.96 9.00
N LEU A 71 10.63 -9.66 10.18
CA LEU A 71 10.46 -8.26 10.60
C LEU A 71 11.81 -7.53 10.69
N LYS A 72 12.84 -8.15 11.26
CA LYS A 72 14.19 -7.56 11.33
C LYS A 72 14.81 -7.38 9.96
N GLU A 73 14.67 -8.35 9.06
CA GLU A 73 15.12 -8.24 7.67
C GLU A 73 14.48 -7.02 6.99
N LEU A 74 13.16 -6.88 7.11
CA LEU A 74 12.44 -5.73 6.55
C LEU A 74 12.89 -4.40 7.15
N LEU A 75 13.08 -4.33 8.46
CA LEU A 75 13.55 -3.12 9.14
C LEU A 75 14.94 -2.69 8.64
N LEU A 76 15.82 -3.65 8.35
CA LEU A 76 17.19 -3.41 7.88
C LEU A 76 17.23 -3.08 6.38
N SER A 77 16.30 -3.62 5.59
CA SER A 77 16.28 -3.40 4.14
C SER A 77 15.44 -2.20 3.70
N THR A 78 14.56 -1.70 4.58
CA THR A 78 13.64 -0.61 4.24
C THR A 78 14.39 0.71 4.15
N ASP A 79 14.31 1.38 3.00
CA ASP A 79 14.76 2.75 2.82
C ASP A 79 13.54 3.69 2.73
N LEU A 80 13.44 4.62 3.68
CA LEU A 80 12.39 5.65 3.67
C LEU A 80 12.86 6.93 2.97
N SER A 81 13.50 6.79 1.82
CA SER A 81 13.91 7.94 1.03
C SER A 81 12.70 8.61 0.37
N PHE A 82 12.61 9.93 0.54
CA PHE A 82 11.67 10.74 -0.22
C PHE A 82 12.25 11.01 -1.60
N GLU A 83 11.48 10.72 -2.65
CA GLU A 83 11.89 11.03 -4.02
C GLU A 83 11.93 12.55 -4.23
N ASP A 84 13.12 13.12 -4.24
CA ASP A 84 13.31 14.53 -4.53
C ASP A 84 13.35 14.76 -6.04
N HIS A 85 12.37 15.51 -6.54
CA HIS A 85 12.25 15.83 -7.96
C HIS A 85 13.05 17.07 -8.37
N SER A 86 13.66 17.80 -7.42
CA SER A 86 14.48 18.97 -7.73
C SER A 86 15.36 19.44 -6.56
N HIS A 87 16.67 19.45 -6.79
CA HIS A 87 17.65 20.06 -5.87
C HIS A 87 17.92 21.56 -6.12
N ALA A 88 17.12 22.22 -6.98
CA ALA A 88 17.30 23.63 -7.26
C ALA A 88 16.98 24.53 -6.05
N THR A 89 17.83 25.53 -5.82
CA THR A 89 17.66 26.50 -4.71
C THR A 89 16.53 27.50 -4.99
N SER A 90 16.35 27.88 -6.26
CA SER A 90 15.32 28.82 -6.72
C SER A 90 13.92 28.18 -6.71
N LYS A 91 12.93 28.89 -6.17
CA LYS A 91 11.51 28.46 -6.16
C LYS A 91 10.98 28.24 -7.58
N GLN A 92 11.32 29.13 -8.51
CA GLN A 92 10.90 29.07 -9.90
C GLN A 92 11.52 27.87 -10.62
N ALA A 93 12.79 27.59 -10.35
CA ALA A 93 13.45 26.40 -10.90
C ALA A 93 12.81 25.12 -10.38
N ARG A 94 12.54 25.02 -9.07
CA ARG A 94 11.82 23.86 -8.50
C ARG A 94 10.44 23.65 -9.12
N LEU A 95 9.69 24.73 -9.33
CA LEU A 95 8.39 24.66 -10.01
C LEU A 95 8.52 24.11 -11.43
N HIS A 96 9.51 24.61 -12.17
CA HIS A 96 9.79 24.16 -13.53
C HIS A 96 10.17 22.68 -13.56
N ASP A 97 11.09 22.25 -12.71
CA ASP A 97 11.60 20.87 -12.66
C ASP A 97 10.50 19.87 -12.28
N TYR A 98 9.68 20.21 -11.28
CA TYR A 98 8.52 19.39 -10.92
C TYR A 98 7.50 19.31 -12.07
N SER A 99 7.18 20.44 -12.70
CA SER A 99 6.26 20.48 -13.86
C SER A 99 6.78 19.64 -15.03
N HIS A 100 8.09 19.67 -15.26
CA HIS A 100 8.75 18.84 -16.26
C HIS A 100 8.60 17.35 -15.95
N LYS A 101 8.83 16.94 -14.69
CA LYS A 101 8.69 15.54 -14.25
C LYS A 101 7.27 15.02 -14.38
N VAL A 102 6.27 15.84 -14.05
CA VAL A 102 4.86 15.47 -14.27
C VAL A 102 4.58 15.26 -15.76
N ARG A 103 5.07 16.16 -16.62
CA ARG A 103 4.90 16.02 -18.08
C ARG A 103 5.58 14.77 -18.62
N GLU A 104 6.80 14.47 -18.19
CA GLU A 104 7.50 13.24 -18.56
C GLU A 104 6.73 12.00 -18.14
N SER A 105 6.13 12.00 -16.93
CA SER A 105 5.32 10.89 -16.42
C SER A 105 4.09 10.64 -17.29
N ILE A 106 3.41 11.69 -17.75
CA ILE A 106 2.25 11.58 -18.67
C ILE A 106 2.68 10.96 -20.00
N ILE A 107 3.78 11.44 -20.58
CA ILE A 107 4.33 10.91 -21.85
C ILE A 107 4.75 9.44 -21.68
N MET A 108 5.29 9.07 -20.52
CA MET A 108 5.65 7.68 -20.23
C MET A 108 4.43 6.76 -20.23
N VAL A 109 3.33 7.19 -19.60
CA VAL A 109 2.07 6.42 -19.60
C VAL A 109 1.53 6.27 -21.02
N GLU A 110 1.46 7.35 -21.80
CA GLU A 110 1.01 7.33 -23.19
C GLU A 110 1.77 6.27 -24.03
N LYS A 111 3.08 6.15 -23.83
CA LYS A 111 3.94 5.22 -24.57
C LYS A 111 3.89 3.76 -24.09
N SER A 112 3.47 3.54 -22.85
CA SER A 112 3.56 2.23 -22.19
C SER A 112 2.21 1.58 -21.92
N ILE A 113 1.10 2.32 -22.07
CA ILE A 113 -0.24 1.80 -21.83
C ILE A 113 -0.64 0.80 -22.93
N ASP A 114 -1.11 -0.36 -22.50
CA ASP A 114 -1.70 -1.38 -23.36
C ASP A 114 -3.22 -1.13 -23.44
N MET A 115 -3.68 -0.59 -24.57
CA MET A 115 -5.09 -0.27 -24.76
C MET A 115 -5.98 -1.51 -24.92
N ASP A 116 -5.46 -2.64 -25.39
CA ASP A 116 -6.25 -3.87 -25.51
C ASP A 116 -6.55 -4.42 -24.11
N ALA A 117 -5.54 -4.42 -23.22
CA ALA A 117 -5.73 -4.79 -21.82
C ALA A 117 -6.73 -3.87 -21.08
N VAL A 118 -6.73 -2.56 -21.38
CA VAL A 118 -7.71 -1.61 -20.83
C VAL A 118 -9.12 -1.93 -21.33
N ILE A 119 -9.28 -2.22 -22.62
CA ILE A 119 -10.58 -2.57 -23.20
C ILE A 119 -11.13 -3.86 -22.58
N ASP A 120 -10.28 -4.87 -22.40
CA ASP A 120 -10.68 -6.14 -21.79
C ASP A 120 -11.10 -5.94 -20.32
N LEU A 121 -10.33 -5.16 -19.55
CA LEU A 121 -10.73 -4.78 -18.20
C LEU A 121 -12.09 -4.06 -18.15
N CYS A 122 -12.36 -3.16 -19.10
CA CYS A 122 -13.65 -2.47 -19.18
C CYS A 122 -14.81 -3.44 -19.46
N LYS A 123 -14.60 -4.45 -20.32
CA LYS A 123 -15.61 -5.50 -20.57
C LYS A 123 -15.89 -6.29 -19.30
N ASP A 124 -14.83 -6.74 -18.63
CA ASP A 124 -14.94 -7.47 -17.37
C ASP A 124 -15.69 -6.66 -16.30
N ILE A 125 -15.31 -5.39 -16.10
CA ILE A 125 -16.01 -4.50 -15.15
C ILE A 125 -17.48 -4.37 -15.53
N ASN A 126 -17.83 -4.31 -16.82
CA ASN A 126 -19.21 -4.20 -17.26
C ASN A 126 -20.00 -5.51 -17.03
N GLU A 127 -19.43 -6.66 -17.38
CA GLU A 127 -20.09 -7.98 -17.36
C GLU A 127 -20.34 -8.52 -15.94
N TYR A 128 -19.36 -8.42 -15.05
CA TYR A 128 -19.44 -9.03 -13.72
C TYR A 128 -20.36 -8.24 -12.78
N GLN A 129 -21.28 -8.90 -12.07
CA GLN A 129 -22.21 -8.19 -11.18
C GLN A 129 -21.52 -7.60 -9.94
N LYS A 130 -20.50 -8.29 -9.43
CA LYS A 130 -19.72 -7.84 -8.27
C LYS A 130 -18.29 -7.55 -8.70
N VAL A 131 -17.94 -6.28 -8.65
CA VAL A 131 -16.59 -5.79 -8.95
C VAL A 131 -16.06 -5.11 -7.71
N ALA A 132 -14.80 -5.40 -7.36
CA ALA A 132 -14.11 -4.70 -6.30
C ALA A 132 -12.73 -4.22 -6.77
N ILE A 133 -12.35 -3.02 -6.35
CA ILE A 133 -11.15 -2.30 -6.77
C ILE A 133 -10.35 -1.94 -5.54
N PHE A 134 -9.09 -2.36 -5.51
CA PHE A 134 -8.21 -2.15 -4.37
C PHE A 134 -6.87 -1.57 -4.82
N GLY A 135 -6.36 -0.66 -4.02
CA GLY A 135 -5.03 -0.11 -4.15
C GLY A 135 -4.43 0.14 -2.78
N LEU A 136 -3.10 0.03 -2.68
CA LEU A 136 -2.36 0.26 -1.45
C LEU A 136 -1.74 1.65 -1.46
N LEU A 137 -1.77 2.32 -0.30
CA LEU A 137 -1.25 3.68 -0.13
C LEU A 137 -1.79 4.63 -1.22
N LYS A 138 -0.91 5.21 -2.05
CA LYS A 138 -1.27 6.12 -3.15
C LYS A 138 -2.28 5.50 -4.13
N ALA A 139 -2.17 4.21 -4.43
CA ALA A 139 -3.08 3.54 -5.35
C ALA A 139 -4.51 3.39 -4.77
N GLY A 140 -4.65 3.40 -3.44
CA GLY A 140 -5.96 3.39 -2.78
C GLY A 140 -6.77 4.64 -3.10
N ALA A 141 -6.14 5.81 -3.15
CA ALA A 141 -6.81 7.05 -3.56
C ALA A 141 -7.32 6.97 -5.01
N VAL A 142 -6.55 6.34 -5.90
CA VAL A 142 -6.96 6.12 -7.29
C VAL A 142 -8.14 5.15 -7.37
N ALA A 143 -8.15 4.07 -6.57
CA ALA A 143 -9.27 3.15 -6.49
C ALA A 143 -10.56 3.84 -6.03
N PHE A 144 -10.48 4.74 -5.04
CA PHE A 144 -11.63 5.55 -4.60
C PHE A 144 -12.15 6.48 -5.68
N ASN A 145 -11.26 7.15 -6.42
CA ASN A 145 -11.67 8.01 -7.53
C ASN A 145 -12.39 7.19 -8.61
N LEU A 146 -11.81 6.06 -9.02
CA LEU A 146 -12.41 5.18 -10.02
C LEU A 146 -13.76 4.60 -9.56
N GLN A 147 -13.91 4.26 -8.27
CA GLN A 147 -15.20 3.86 -7.71
C GLN A 147 -16.26 4.94 -7.89
N GLY A 148 -15.90 6.20 -7.62
CA GLY A 148 -16.79 7.35 -7.83
C GLY A 148 -17.19 7.51 -9.29
N ASP A 149 -16.22 7.44 -10.21
CA ASP A 149 -16.46 7.58 -11.65
C ASP A 149 -17.34 6.45 -12.20
N LEU A 150 -17.09 5.21 -11.79
CA LEU A 150 -17.91 4.05 -12.20
C LEU A 150 -19.33 4.14 -11.66
N LEU A 151 -19.53 4.64 -10.44
CA LEU A 151 -20.86 4.89 -9.92
C LEU A 151 -21.63 5.91 -10.77
N MET A 152 -20.97 6.95 -11.28
CA MET A 152 -21.57 7.92 -12.20
C MET A 152 -21.95 7.31 -13.56
N LEU A 153 -21.35 6.16 -13.91
CA LEU A 153 -21.72 5.34 -15.07
C LEU A 153 -22.75 4.24 -14.71
N ASN A 154 -23.36 4.30 -13.52
CA ASN A 154 -24.29 3.31 -12.97
C ASN A 154 -23.67 1.93 -12.70
N LYS A 155 -22.35 1.85 -12.54
CA LYS A 155 -21.65 0.65 -12.10
C LYS A 155 -21.18 0.79 -10.66
N GLN A 156 -21.91 0.18 -9.74
CA GLN A 156 -21.47 0.11 -8.34
C GLN A 156 -20.33 -0.91 -8.22
N VAL A 157 -19.21 -0.46 -7.63
CA VAL A 157 -18.06 -1.30 -7.30
C VAL A 157 -17.68 -1.13 -5.84
N TYR A 158 -17.02 -2.14 -5.26
CA TYR A 158 -16.58 -2.12 -3.87
C TYR A 158 -15.12 -1.71 -3.76
N THR A 159 -14.77 -1.08 -2.64
CA THR A 159 -13.37 -0.85 -2.28
C THR A 159 -13.23 -1.00 -0.76
N ASN A 160 -12.06 -1.40 -0.29
CA ASN A 160 -11.75 -1.53 1.12
C ASN A 160 -10.28 -1.20 1.36
N ILE A 161 -10.00 -0.57 2.50
CA ILE A 161 -8.64 -0.24 2.93
C ILE A 161 -8.07 -1.35 3.84
N SER A 162 -8.91 -2.27 4.33
CA SER A 162 -8.51 -3.27 5.30
C SER A 162 -7.41 -4.18 4.76
N TRP A 163 -6.23 -4.10 5.40
CA TRP A 163 -5.02 -4.83 5.03
C TRP A 163 -5.23 -6.34 4.92
N TYR A 164 -6.02 -6.90 5.84
CA TYR A 164 -6.30 -8.34 5.92
C TYR A 164 -7.05 -8.83 4.66
N ILE A 165 -8.07 -8.08 4.23
CA ILE A 165 -8.85 -8.38 3.04
C ILE A 165 -7.97 -8.22 1.79
N VAL A 166 -7.11 -7.20 1.77
CA VAL A 166 -6.20 -7.00 0.63
C VAL A 166 -5.17 -8.13 0.53
N ILE A 167 -4.56 -8.61 1.62
CA ILE A 167 -3.65 -9.78 1.59
C ILE A 167 -4.36 -11.02 1.06
N ASP A 168 -5.56 -11.32 1.57
CA ASP A 168 -6.33 -12.50 1.15
C ASP A 168 -6.66 -12.42 -0.34
N LEU A 169 -7.03 -11.24 -0.84
CA LEU A 169 -7.27 -10.99 -2.25
C LEU A 169 -5.98 -11.01 -3.08
N PHE A 170 -4.83 -10.61 -2.51
CA PHE A 170 -3.54 -10.68 -3.22
C PHE A 170 -3.12 -12.11 -3.54
N ASN A 171 -3.57 -13.08 -2.73
CA ASN A 171 -3.35 -14.52 -2.90
C ASN A 171 -4.45 -15.22 -3.73
N CYS A 172 -5.47 -14.48 -4.18
CA CYS A 172 -6.60 -15.03 -4.92
C CYS A 172 -6.32 -15.11 -6.44
N GLN A 173 -6.65 -16.25 -7.06
CA GLN A 173 -6.39 -16.52 -8.50
C GLN A 173 -7.26 -15.70 -9.47
N LEU A 174 -8.27 -14.97 -8.99
CA LEU A 174 -9.21 -14.18 -9.80
C LEU A 174 -8.81 -12.70 -9.97
N CYS A 175 -7.58 -12.33 -9.60
CA CYS A 175 -7.12 -10.95 -9.73
C CYS A 175 -6.53 -10.67 -11.12
N ILE A 176 -7.07 -9.67 -11.80
CA ILE A 176 -6.42 -9.07 -12.98
C ILE A 176 -5.36 -8.09 -12.46
N PRO A 177 -4.06 -8.34 -12.71
CA PRO A 177 -3.02 -7.41 -12.28
C PRO A 177 -2.96 -6.23 -13.26
N PHE A 178 -3.58 -5.11 -12.89
CA PHE A 178 -3.26 -3.83 -13.51
C PHE A 178 -2.14 -3.15 -12.71
N PRO A 179 -1.33 -2.26 -13.31
CA PRO A 179 -0.23 -1.61 -12.58
C PRO A 179 -0.75 -0.93 -11.31
N PHE A 180 -0.31 -1.45 -10.15
CA PHE A 180 -0.58 -0.95 -8.79
C PHE A 180 -2.04 -0.99 -8.29
N ILE A 181 -3.03 -1.36 -9.11
CA ILE A 181 -4.44 -1.55 -8.73
C ILE A 181 -4.87 -2.97 -9.07
N LYS A 182 -5.48 -3.65 -8.10
CA LYS A 182 -6.06 -4.98 -8.31
C LYS A 182 -7.57 -4.89 -8.45
N PHE A 183 -8.08 -5.58 -9.45
CA PHE A 183 -9.50 -5.81 -9.65
C PHE A 183 -9.83 -7.23 -9.20
N TYR A 184 -10.89 -7.36 -8.41
CA TYR A 184 -11.47 -8.63 -8.02
C TYR A 184 -12.88 -8.72 -8.61
N LEU A 185 -13.15 -9.82 -9.30
CA LEU A 185 -14.36 -10.03 -10.08
C LEU A 185 -15.04 -11.31 -9.61
N GLU A 186 -16.29 -11.19 -9.18
CA GLU A 186 -17.17 -12.32 -8.85
C GLU A 186 -18.44 -12.22 -9.70
N LEU A 187 -18.86 -13.37 -10.25
CA LEU A 187 -20.14 -13.50 -10.96
C LEU A 187 -21.33 -13.25 -10.01
#